data_AF-A0A958AL77-F1
#
_entry.id   AF-A0A958AL77-F1
#
_cell.length_a   1.000
_cell.length_b   1.000
_cell.length_c   1.000
_cell.angle_alpha   90.00
_cell.angle_beta   90.00
_cell.angle_gamma   90.00
#
_symmetry.space_group_name_H-M   'P 1'
#
loop_
_entity.id
_entity.type
_entity.pdbx_description
1 polymer ?
#
loop_
_entity_poly.entity_id
_entity_poly.type
_entity_poly.pdbx_seq_one_letter_code
_entity_poly.pdbx_strand_id
1 'polypeptide(L)'
;DSILWLDPDIFLGVLAGSWRNYPQYDNPEMVEELTAARQIWDPAERTAAYAELQQFWLDEVLEIPLWERRSYVAARSWVQGLHVGPNNRDLYLNDVMIVE
;
A
#
# COMPACT_ATOMS: atom_id res chain seq x y z
N ASP A 1 2.65 -13.82 -3.89
CA ASP A 1 1.29 -13.50 -3.42
C ASP A 1 1.26 -12.23 -2.60
N SER A 2 0.91 -11.12 -3.24
CA SER A 2 0.55 -9.89 -2.53
C SER A 2 -0.93 -9.66 -2.76
N ILE A 3 -1.74 -9.92 -1.74
CA ILE A 3 -3.05 -9.29 -1.61
C ILE A 3 -2.77 -7.78 -1.68
N LEU A 4 -3.30 -7.14 -2.71
CA LEU A 4 -3.14 -5.71 -2.96
C LEU A 4 -4.05 -4.96 -2.00
N TRP A 5 -3.45 -4.45 -0.94
CA TRP A 5 -4.12 -3.60 0.02
C TRP A 5 -3.70 -2.16 -0.26
N LEU A 6 -4.59 -1.40 -0.90
CA LEU A 6 -4.34 -0.04 -1.40
C LEU A 6 -4.84 1.06 -0.45
N ASP A 7 -5.23 0.66 0.74
CA ASP A 7 -5.76 1.53 1.79
C ASP A 7 -4.71 1.68 2.91
N PRO A 8 -4.56 2.88 3.50
CA PRO A 8 -3.62 3.09 4.61
C PRO A 8 -3.91 2.22 5.84
N ASP A 9 -5.10 1.62 6.00
CA ASP A 9 -5.33 0.68 7.10
C ASP A 9 -4.49 -0.62 7.02
N ILE A 10 -3.75 -0.84 5.92
CA ILE A 10 -2.69 -1.86 5.84
C ILE A 10 -1.64 -1.70 6.94
N PHE A 11 -1.41 -0.48 7.45
CA PHE A 11 -0.44 -0.22 8.51
C PHE A 11 -0.76 -1.00 9.78
N LEU A 12 -2.03 -1.29 10.07
CA LEU A 12 -2.38 -2.15 11.20
C LEU A 12 -1.81 -3.56 11.02
N GLY A 13 -1.87 -4.10 9.81
CA GLY A 13 -1.32 -5.43 9.50
C GLY A 13 0.21 -5.45 9.43
N VAL A 14 0.84 -4.34 9.04
CA VAL A 14 2.31 -4.24 8.92
C VAL A 14 2.97 -3.93 10.27
N LEU A 15 2.38 -3.09 11.11
CA LEU A 15 3.02 -2.61 12.33
C LEU A 15 2.50 -3.29 13.60
N ALA A 16 1.21 -3.63 13.65
CA ALA A 16 0.58 -4.29 14.80
C ALA A 16 0.28 -5.78 14.55
N GLY A 17 0.40 -6.22 13.29
CA GLY A 17 0.03 -7.57 12.87
C GLY A 17 1.16 -8.58 13.02
N SER A 18 0.80 -9.84 13.29
CA SER A 18 1.74 -10.97 13.40
C SER A 18 2.38 -11.40 12.07
N TRP A 19 1.91 -10.88 10.94
CA TRP A 19 2.28 -11.36 9.60
C TRP A 19 3.35 -10.52 8.89
N ARG A 20 3.46 -9.21 9.18
CA ARG A 20 4.38 -8.30 8.48
C ARG A 20 5.14 -7.31 9.37
N ASN A 21 5.08 -7.47 10.69
CA ASN A 21 5.85 -6.67 11.63
C ASN A 21 7.33 -7.09 11.71
N TYR A 22 8.08 -6.82 10.63
CA TYR A 22 9.52 -7.06 10.56
C TYR A 22 10.33 -6.25 11.59
N PRO A 23 9.98 -4.99 11.91
CA PRO A 23 10.65 -4.24 12.97
C PRO A 23 10.43 -4.82 14.37
N GLN A 24 9.51 -5.78 14.54
CA GLN A 24 9.07 -6.32 15.83
C GLN A 24 8.58 -5.23 16.79
N TYR A 25 7.96 -4.20 16.21
CA TYR A 25 7.46 -3.06 16.95
C TYR A 25 6.21 -3.43 17.76
N ASP A 26 6.18 -3.08 19.04
CA ASP A 26 5.07 -3.42 19.93
C ASP A 26 4.70 -2.19 20.76
N ASN A 27 3.73 -1.43 20.26
CA ASN A 27 3.19 -0.26 20.95
C ASN A 27 1.66 -0.32 20.97
N PRO A 28 1.04 -0.55 22.15
CA PRO A 28 -0.41 -0.69 22.26
C PRO A 28 -1.17 0.61 21.93
N GLU A 29 -0.58 1.78 22.16
CA GLU A 29 -1.19 3.09 21.83
C GLU A 29 -1.34 3.23 20.33
N MET A 30 -0.29 2.93 19.57
CA MET A 30 -0.32 2.93 18.10
C MET A 30 -1.35 1.94 17.54
N VAL A 31 -1.48 0.74 18.14
CA VAL A 31 -2.50 -0.24 17.74
C VAL A 31 -3.91 0.31 17.96
N GLU A 32 -4.15 0.98 19.09
CA GLU A 32 -5.43 1.61 19.42
C GLU A 32 -5.76 2.71 18.41
N GLU A 33 -4.81 3.60 18.10
CA GLU A 33 -5.02 4.69 17.17
C GLU A 33 -5.26 4.20 15.72
N LEU A 34 -4.50 3.21 15.23
CA LEU A 34 -4.76 2.59 13.93
C LEU A 34 -6.11 1.88 13.89
N THR A 35 -6.53 1.28 15.01
CA THR A 35 -7.84 0.63 15.15
C THR A 35 -8.98 1.65 15.20
N ALA A 36 -8.76 2.83 15.75
CA ALA A 36 -9.72 3.94 15.72
C ALA A 36 -9.83 4.53 14.30
N ALA A 37 -8.70 4.80 13.65
CA ALA A 37 -8.64 5.41 12.32
C ALA A 37 -9.41 4.61 11.27
N ARG A 38 -9.33 3.27 11.30
CA ARG A 38 -10.09 2.40 10.37
C ARG A 38 -11.61 2.45 10.56
N GLN A 39 -12.11 2.97 11.68
CA GLN A 39 -13.55 3.13 11.95
C GLN A 39 -14.06 4.52 11.54
N ILE A 40 -13.19 5.44 11.12
CA ILE A 40 -13.57 6.77 10.65
C ILE A 40 -14.27 6.65 9.29
N TRP A 41 -15.50 7.15 9.22
CA TRP A 41 -16.34 7.09 8.03
C TRP A 41 -16.04 8.21 7.02
N ASP A 42 -15.78 9.43 7.50
CA ASP A 42 -15.48 10.55 6.62
C ASP A 42 -14.08 10.35 5.99
N PRO A 43 -13.96 10.35 4.65
CA PRO A 43 -12.68 10.11 4.01
C PRO A 43 -11.63 11.18 4.29
N ALA A 44 -12.02 12.44 4.49
CA ALA A 44 -11.08 13.52 4.76
C ALA A 44 -10.54 13.42 6.18
N GLU A 45 -11.40 13.16 7.16
CA GLU A 45 -11.01 12.87 8.55
C GLU A 45 -10.11 11.63 8.62
N ARG A 46 -10.48 10.56 7.91
CA ARG A 46 -9.68 9.33 7.87
C ARG A 46 -8.30 9.57 7.25
N THR A 47 -8.24 10.37 6.18
CA THR A 47 -6.98 10.76 5.55
C THR A 47 -6.09 11.55 6.51
N ALA A 48 -6.66 12.50 7.25
CA ALA A 48 -5.91 13.29 8.22
C ALA A 48 -5.34 12.41 9.34
N ALA A 49 -6.16 11.52 9.92
CA ALA A 49 -5.72 10.59 10.96
C ALA A 49 -4.56 9.70 10.50
N TYR A 50 -4.64 9.12 9.29
CA TYR A 50 -3.54 8.31 8.77
C TYR A 50 -2.28 9.11 8.40
N ALA A 51 -2.40 10.42 8.12
CA ALA A 51 -1.23 11.27 7.91
C ALA A 51 -0.49 11.51 9.24
N GLU A 52 -1.22 11.75 10.32
CA GLU A 52 -0.65 11.89 11.67
C GLU A 52 0.03 10.60 12.13
N LEU A 53 -0.61 9.44 11.93
CA LEU A 53 -0.04 8.13 12.29
C LEU A 53 1.21 7.78 11.47
N GLN A 54 1.29 8.21 10.23
CA GLN A 54 2.52 8.07 9.43
C GLN A 54 3.65 8.98 9.91
N GLN A 55 3.34 10.15 10.49
CA GLN A 55 4.36 11.01 11.09
C GLN A 55 5.00 10.33 12.30
N PHE A 56 4.18 9.69 13.14
CA PHE A 56 4.67 8.90 14.28
C PHE A 56 5.67 7.82 13.85
N TRP A 57 5.39 7.11 12.74
CA TRP A 57 6.32 6.13 12.18
C TRP A 57 7.68 6.74 11.80
N LEU A 58 7.68 7.93 11.21
CA LEU A 58 8.91 8.64 10.85
C LEU A 58 9.68 9.11 12.08
N ASP A 59 8.97 9.60 13.10
CA ASP A 59 9.57 10.13 14.32
C ASP A 59 10.22 9.02 15.17
N GLU A 60 9.62 7.82 15.19
CA GLU A 60 10.18 6.66 15.88
C GLU A 60 11.19 5.85 15.05
N VAL A 61 11.35 6.20 13.76
CA VAL A 61 12.34 5.58 12.86
C VAL A 61 12.16 4.05 12.78
N LEU A 62 10.91 3.56 12.75
CA LEU A 62 10.66 2.10 12.72
C LEU A 62 11.18 1.45 11.44
N GLU A 63 11.19 2.21 10.34
CA GLU A 63 11.84 1.85 9.09
C GLU A 63 12.54 3.08 8.50
N ILE A 64 13.52 2.84 7.62
CA ILE A 64 14.20 3.89 6.87
C ILE A 64 13.69 3.83 5.42
N PRO A 65 12.79 4.74 4.99
CA PRO A 65 12.30 4.76 3.61
C PRO A 65 13.46 5.07 2.66
N LEU A 66 13.70 4.20 1.68
CA LEU A 66 14.80 4.36 0.73
C LEU A 66 14.34 4.90 -0.63
N TRP A 67 13.27 4.33 -1.19
CA TRP A 67 12.71 4.75 -2.48
C TRP A 67 11.26 4.28 -2.67
N GLU A 68 10.53 4.97 -3.55
CA GLU A 68 9.24 4.51 -4.09
C GLU A 68 9.48 3.75 -5.40
N ARG A 69 8.94 2.53 -5.51
CA ARG A 69 9.24 1.61 -6.60
C ARG A 69 8.43 1.93 -7.86
N ARG A 70 9.02 2.69 -8.78
CA ARG A 70 8.47 2.81 -10.14
C ARG A 70 8.60 1.50 -10.91
N SER A 71 7.52 1.10 -11.55
CA SER A 71 7.46 -0.13 -12.33
C SER A 71 7.11 0.18 -13.77
N TYR A 72 7.90 -0.35 -14.70
CA TYR A 72 7.71 -0.15 -16.13
C TYR A 72 7.39 -1.49 -16.79
N VAL A 73 6.50 -1.46 -17.76
CA VAL A 73 6.16 -2.61 -18.61
C VAL A 73 6.47 -2.22 -20.04
N ALA A 74 7.36 -2.97 -20.69
CA ALA A 74 7.64 -2.81 -22.11
C ALA A 74 6.80 -3.81 -22.90
N ALA A 75 6.09 -3.33 -23.91
CA ALA A 75 5.34 -4.15 -24.85
C ALA A 75 5.77 -3.85 -26.28
N ARG A 76 5.59 -4.82 -27.19
CA ARG A 76 5.79 -4.58 -28.62
C ARG A 76 4.73 -3.60 -29.12
N SER A 77 5.05 -2.82 -30.15
CA SER A 77 4.12 -1.86 -30.76
C SER A 77 2.86 -2.52 -31.34
N TRP A 78 2.96 -3.80 -31.70
CA TRP A 78 1.85 -4.62 -32.19
C TRP A 78 1.01 -5.29 -31.09
N VAL A 79 1.29 -5.01 -29.81
CA VAL A 79 0.45 -5.45 -28.69
C VAL A 79 -0.52 -4.33 -28.35
N GLN A 80 -1.82 -4.60 -28.51
CA GLN A 80 -2.89 -3.67 -28.17
C GLN A 80 -3.74 -4.22 -27.02
N GLY A 81 -4.43 -3.33 -26.31
CA GLY A 81 -5.33 -3.71 -25.21
C GLY A 81 -4.64 -4.14 -23.90
N LEU A 82 -3.32 -3.96 -23.79
CA LEU A 82 -2.61 -4.26 -22.54
C LEU A 82 -2.88 -3.19 -21.49
N HIS A 83 -3.56 -3.59 -20.41
CA HIS A 83 -3.76 -2.76 -19.24
C HIS A 83 -2.77 -3.15 -18.14
N VAL A 84 -2.04 -2.15 -17.63
CA VAL A 84 -1.13 -2.30 -16.49
C VAL A 84 -1.83 -1.73 -15.27
N GLY A 85 -2.00 -2.56 -14.24
CA GLY A 85 -2.58 -2.13 -12.97
C GLY A 85 -1.73 -1.04 -12.31
N PRO A 86 -2.36 -0.07 -11.62
CA PRO A 86 -1.67 1.13 -11.15
C PRO A 86 -0.56 0.87 -10.13
N ASN A 87 -0.60 -0.26 -9.40
CA ASN A 87 0.15 -0.37 -8.15
C ASN A 87 1.10 -1.58 -8.06
N ASN A 88 1.00 -2.61 -8.92
CA ASN A 88 1.87 -3.78 -8.74
C ASN A 88 2.23 -4.59 -9.99
N ARG A 89 2.25 -3.96 -11.17
CA ARG A 89 2.59 -4.65 -12.43
C ARG A 89 1.60 -5.76 -12.79
N ASP A 90 0.41 -5.77 -12.21
CA ASP A 90 -0.63 -6.68 -12.64
C ASP A 90 -0.92 -6.39 -14.12
N LEU A 91 -0.78 -7.43 -14.93
CA LEU A 91 -1.08 -7.36 -16.34
C LEU A 91 -2.46 -7.95 -16.54
N TYR A 92 -3.39 -7.11 -16.97
CA TYR A 92 -4.70 -7.60 -17.38
C TYR A 92 -4.60 -8.00 -18.85
N LEU A 93 -4.73 -9.30 -19.10
CA LEU A 93 -4.53 -9.90 -20.43
C LEU A 93 -5.83 -10.20 -21.18
N ASN A 94 -6.98 -10.02 -20.53
CA ASN A 94 -8.28 -10.43 -21.08
C ASN A 94 -8.64 -9.72 -22.39
N ASP A 95 -8.18 -8.48 -22.55
CA ASP A 95 -8.44 -7.63 -23.72
C ASP A 95 -7.21 -7.48 -24.64
N VAL A 96 -6.16 -8.27 -24.39
CA VAL A 96 -4.89 -8.16 -25.13
C VAL A 96 -4.97 -8.85 -26.48
N MET A 97 -4.57 -8.12 -27.52
CA MET A 97 -4.51 -8.61 -28.90
C MET A 97 -3.13 -8.38 -29.50
N ILE A 98 -2.71 -9.30 -30.37
CA ILE A 98 -1.58 -9.12 -31.28
C ILE A 98 -2.17 -8.70 -32.62
N VAL A 99 -1.77 -7.53 -33.12
CA VAL A 99 -2.20 -7.01 -34.42
C VAL A 99 -1.01 -7.03 -35.38
N GLU A 100 -1.16 -7.64 -36.56
CA GLU A 100 -0.12 -7.64 -37.58
C GLU A 100 0.02 -6.27 -38.27
#